data_AF-A0A928Z244-F1
#
_entry.id   AF-A0A928Z244-F1
#
_cell.length_a   1.000
_cell.length_b   1.000
_cell.length_c   1.000
_cell.angle_alpha   90.00
_cell.angle_beta   90.00
_cell.angle_gamma   90.00
#
_symmetry.space_group_name_H-M   'P 1'
#
loop_
_entity.id
_entity.type
_entity.pdbx_description
1 polymer ?
#
loop_
_entity_poly.entity_id
_entity_poly.type
_entity_poly.pdbx_seq_one_letter_code
_entity_poly.pdbx_strand_id
1 'polypeptide(L)' 'VYCDGQVLVTSDVLGLGTWKPKFAKTYLDLNGLITRSVQEYCEDVRSRKFPSE' A
#
# COMPACT_ATOMS: atom_id res chain seq x y z
N VAL A 1 -18.87 -22.68 -1.15
CA VAL A 1 -17.42 -22.79 -0.87
C VAL A 1 -17.31 -23.03 0.62
N TYR A 2 -16.91 -24.23 1.04
CA TYR A 2 -16.71 -24.56 2.44
C TYR A 2 -15.26 -25.00 2.62
N CYS A 3 -14.49 -24.14 3.28
CA CYS A 3 -13.09 -24.37 3.62
C CYS A 3 -12.92 -23.86 5.05
N ASP A 4 -12.14 -24.56 5.87
CA ASP A 4 -11.85 -24.14 7.25
C ASP A 4 -10.86 -22.97 7.32
N GLY A 5 -10.25 -22.61 6.18
CA GLY A 5 -9.34 -21.50 6.05
C GLY A 5 -9.24 -21.02 4.60
N GLN A 6 -8.65 -19.84 4.44
CA GLN A 6 -8.38 -19.24 3.14
C GLN A 6 -6.97 -18.64 3.13
N VAL A 7 -6.38 -18.56 1.94
CA VAL A 7 -5.08 -17.95 1.71
C VAL A 7 -5.17 -16.96 0.56
N LEU A 8 -4.51 -15.82 0.71
CA LEU A 8 -4.34 -14.81 -0.32
C LEU A 8 -2.88 -14.32 -0.27
N VAL A 9 -2.40 -13.81 -1.40
CA VAL A 9 -1.07 -13.17 -1.46
C VAL A 9 -1.15 -11.81 -0.78
N THR A 10 -0.19 -11.51 0.09
CA THR A 10 -0.16 -10.25 0.86
C THR A 10 -0.21 -9.02 -0.03
N SER A 11 0.46 -9.04 -1.20
CA SER A 11 0.43 -7.93 -2.16
C SER A 11 -0.96 -7.62 -2.70
N ASP A 12 -1.82 -8.63 -2.85
CA ASP A 12 -3.17 -8.48 -3.40
C ASP A 12 -4.13 -7.95 -2.34
N VAL A 13 -3.97 -8.41 -1.10
CA VAL A 13 -4.71 -7.94 0.08
C VAL A 13 -4.38 -6.48 0.36
N LEU A 14 -3.10 -6.11 0.28
CA LEU A 14 -2.62 -4.76 0.58
C LEU A 14 -2.61 -3.80 -0.63
N GLY A 15 -2.99 -4.26 -1.83
CA GLY A 15 -3.08 -3.37 -3.00
C GLY A 15 -1.74 -2.84 -3.50
N LEU A 16 -0.69 -3.66 -3.44
CA LEU A 16 0.65 -3.29 -3.93
C LEU A 16 0.83 -3.55 -5.43
N GLY A 17 0.15 -4.56 -5.97
CA GLY A 17 0.24 -4.94 -7.39
C GLY A 17 -0.59 -4.03 -8.31
N THR A 18 -0.12 -3.84 -9.54
CA THR A 18 -0.88 -3.16 -10.61
C THR A 18 -1.96 -4.06 -11.22
N TRP A 19 -1.82 -5.37 -11.05
CA TRP A 19 -2.79 -6.38 -11.42
C TRP A 19 -3.25 -7.13 -10.17
N LYS A 20 -4.53 -7.53 -10.14
CA LYS A 20 -5.08 -8.38 -9.08
C LYS A 20 -5.93 -9.51 -9.65
N PRO A 21 -5.87 -10.72 -9.06
CA PRO A 21 -6.73 -11.82 -9.48
C PRO A 21 -8.19 -11.55 -9.11
N LYS A 22 -9.13 -12.04 -9.95
CA LYS A 22 -10.58 -11.77 -9.80
C LYS A 22 -11.17 -12.20 -8.45
N PHE A 23 -10.58 -13.21 -7.79
CA PHE A 23 -11.05 -13.74 -6.52
C PHE A 23 -10.43 -13.04 -5.30
N ALA A 24 -9.35 -12.29 -5.47
CA ALA A 24 -8.72 -11.59 -4.36
C ALA A 24 -9.45 -10.27 -4.07
N LYS A 25 -9.89 -10.13 -2.83
CA LYS A 25 -10.38 -8.86 -2.32
C LYS A 25 -9.20 -8.02 -1.84
N THR A 26 -9.10 -6.79 -2.35
CA THR A 26 -8.17 -5.79 -1.84
C THR A 26 -8.78 -5.09 -0.63
N TYR A 27 -8.06 -5.04 0.48
CA TYR A 27 -8.50 -4.44 1.74
C TYR A 27 -7.86 -3.07 1.99
N LEU A 28 -6.73 -2.77 1.35
CA LEU A 28 -6.00 -1.51 1.50
C LEU A 28 -5.43 -1.07 0.14
N ASP A 29 -5.40 0.24 -0.11
CA ASP A 29 -4.59 0.84 -1.19
C ASP A 29 -3.23 1.29 -0.62
N LEU A 30 -2.34 0.33 -0.39
CA LEU A 30 -1.02 0.62 0.16
C LEU A 30 -0.12 1.34 -0.86
N ASN A 31 -0.34 1.12 -2.15
CA ASN A 31 0.40 1.82 -3.21
C ASN A 31 0.12 3.34 -3.14
N GLY A 32 -1.15 3.74 -3.05
CA GLY A 32 -1.53 5.14 -2.87
C GLY A 32 -1.02 5.74 -1.56
N LEU A 33 -0.97 4.96 -0.47
CA LEU A 33 -0.37 5.41 0.79
C LEU A 33 1.14 5.64 0.66
N ILE A 34 1.89 4.66 0.12
CA ILE A 34 3.33 4.77 -0.09
C ILE A 34 3.64 5.98 -0.97
N THR A 35 2.89 6.15 -2.07
CA THR A 35 3.08 7.28 -2.99
C THR A 35 2.93 8.61 -2.27
N ARG A 36 1.86 8.78 -1.49
CA ARG A 36 1.64 10.00 -0.69
C ARG A 36 2.73 10.22 0.34
N SER A 37 3.09 9.20 1.11
CA SER A 37 4.13 9.32 2.14
C SER A 37 5.49 9.70 1.55
N VAL A 38 5.84 9.16 0.37
CA VAL A 38 7.08 9.55 -0.32
C VAL A 38 7.01 10.97 -0.85
N GLN A 39 5.85 11.42 -1.36
CA GLN A 39 5.64 12.80 -1.77
C GLN A 39 5.77 13.78 -0.62
N GLU A 40 5.10 13.50 0.51
CA GLU A 40 5.18 14.29 1.75
C GLU A 40 6.64 14.38 2.23
N TYR A 41 7.35 13.25 2.28
CA TYR A 41 8.77 13.25 2.61
C TYR A 41 9.61 14.12 1.67
N CYS A 42 9.38 14.02 0.36
CA CYS A 42 10.07 14.86 -0.63
C CYS A 42 9.78 16.35 -0.41
N GLU A 43 8.54 16.72 -0.08
CA GLU A 43 8.15 18.10 0.23
C GLU A 43 8.81 18.60 1.50
N ASP A 44 8.86 17.79 2.55
CA ASP A 44 9.50 18.14 3.81
C ASP A 44 11.01 18.36 3.64
N VAL A 45 11.68 17.52 2.84
CA VAL A 45 13.10 17.72 2.50
C VAL A 45 13.31 19.01 1.69
N ARG A 46 12.50 19.25 0.65
CA ARG A 46 12.61 20.45 -0.20
C ARG A 46 12.32 21.74 0.58
N SER A 47 11.38 21.69 1.51
CA SER A 47 11.01 22.81 2.37
C SER A 47 11.87 22.95 3.62
N ARG A 48 12.89 22.08 3.78
CA ARG A 48 13.79 22.02 4.94
C ARG A 48 13.05 21.83 6.28
N LYS A 49 11.86 21.21 6.24
CA LYS A 49 11.14 20.76 7.44
C LYS A 49 11.71 19.44 7.97
N PHE A 50 12.27 18.63 7.08
CA PHE A 50 12.97 17.39 7.43
C PHE A 50 14.47 17.48 7.13
N PRO A 51 15.35 16.98 8.02
CA PRO A 51 15.02 16.51 9.37
C PRO A 51 14.60 17.69 10.25
N SER A 52 13.61 17.47 11.11
CA SER A 52 13.46 18.35 12.28
C SER A 52 14.57 18.00 13.28
N GLU A 53 15.02 18.98 14.06
CA GLU A 53 16.00 18.73 15.14
C GLU A 53 15.57 17.61 16.10
#